data_AF-A0A7X8P639-F1
#
_entry.id   AF-A0A7X8P639-F1
#
_cell.length_a   1.000
_cell.length_b   1.000
_cell.length_c   1.000
_cell.angle_alpha   90.00
_cell.angle_beta   90.00
_cell.angle_gamma   90.00
#
_symmetry.space_group_name_H-M   'P 1'
#
loop_
_entity.id
_entity.type
_entity.pdbx_description
1 polymer ?
#
loop_
_entity_poly.entity_id
_entity_poly.type
_entity_poly.pdbx_seq_one_letter_code
_entity_poly.pdbx_strand_id
1 'polypeptide(L)'
;MEKPLPFATLMLSGLMLSGCVAKSAFDLATMPVRAGARAVNTTADAYDRVTVSQSERDQKRGRQIRQREERYGRLSRDYDRARADCREGDDDACDDARRLYREMDLLRASVPYEPE
;
A
#
# COMPACT_ATOMS: atom_id res chain seq x y z
N MET A 1 76.34 -15.90 24.01
CA MET A 1 75.33 -16.40 23.04
C MET A 1 74.50 -15.23 22.64
N GLU A 2 74.94 -14.59 21.57
CA GLU A 2 74.32 -13.42 20.97
C GLU A 2 73.14 -13.90 20.12
N LYS A 3 71.96 -13.29 20.29
CA LYS A 3 70.89 -13.39 19.31
C LYS A 3 70.36 -11.98 19.04
N PRO A 4 70.70 -11.40 17.88
CA PRO A 4 70.08 -10.18 17.42
C PRO A 4 68.72 -10.49 16.76
N LEU A 5 67.88 -9.45 16.72
CA LEU A 5 66.66 -9.30 15.92
C LEU A 5 65.34 -9.88 16.47
N PRO A 6 64.42 -8.96 16.80
CA PRO A 6 63.01 -9.05 16.44
C PRO A 6 62.56 -7.91 15.50
N PHE A 7 63.47 -7.22 14.80
CA PHE A 7 63.13 -6.12 13.89
C PHE A 7 62.69 -6.57 12.48
N ALA A 8 63.08 -7.78 12.04
CA ALA A 8 62.73 -8.29 10.72
C ALA A 8 61.26 -8.73 10.60
N THR A 9 60.62 -9.09 11.72
CA THR A 9 59.24 -9.58 11.74
C THR A 9 58.19 -8.47 11.67
N LEU A 10 58.52 -7.24 12.08
CA LEU A 10 57.58 -6.12 12.09
C LEU A 10 57.34 -5.52 10.68
N MET A 11 58.35 -5.57 9.80
CA MET A 11 58.26 -5.03 8.44
C MET A 11 57.44 -5.93 7.50
N LEU A 12 57.43 -7.25 7.73
CA LEU A 12 56.70 -8.20 6.89
C LEU A 12 55.17 -8.12 7.13
N SER A 13 54.74 -7.73 8.32
CA SER A 13 53.32 -7.49 8.65
C SER A 13 52.73 -6.24 7.98
N GLY A 14 53.55 -5.25 7.62
CA GLY A 14 53.07 -4.03 6.94
C GLY A 14 52.68 -4.26 5.47
N LEU A 15 53.38 -5.15 4.77
CA LEU A 15 53.11 -5.44 3.36
C LEU A 15 51.80 -6.22 3.17
N MET A 16 51.44 -7.11 4.11
CA MET A 16 50.18 -7.87 4.04
C MET A 16 48.95 -6.99 4.27
N LEU A 17 49.04 -5.91 5.06
CA LEU A 17 47.94 -4.96 5.23
C LEU A 17 47.76 -4.03 4.03
N SER A 18 48.83 -3.75 3.26
CA SER A 18 48.74 -2.91 2.05
C SER A 18 47.85 -3.53 0.95
N GLY A 19 47.72 -4.86 0.92
CA GLY A 19 46.86 -5.58 -0.02
C GLY A 19 45.35 -5.43 0.26
N CYS A 20 44.96 -5.29 1.54
CA CYS A 20 43.54 -5.10 1.90
C CYS A 20 43.05 -3.69 1.59
N VAL A 21 43.87 -2.67 1.80
CA VAL A 21 43.49 -1.26 1.56
C VAL A 21 43.37 -0.96 0.05
N ALA A 22 44.22 -1.59 -0.77
CA ALA A 22 44.17 -1.42 -2.23
C ALA A 22 42.87 -1.94 -2.86
N LYS A 23 42.29 -3.03 -2.33
CA LYS A 23 41.05 -3.61 -2.87
C LYS A 23 39.83 -2.75 -2.52
N SER A 24 39.78 -2.18 -1.32
CA SER A 24 38.71 -1.28 -0.89
C SER A 24 38.71 0.06 -1.64
N ALA A 25 39.88 0.60 -1.98
CA ALA A 25 39.97 1.85 -2.75
C ALA A 25 39.59 1.66 -4.23
N PHE A 26 39.87 0.50 -4.82
CA PHE A 26 39.55 0.21 -6.22
C PHE A 26 38.05 -0.09 -6.44
N ASP A 27 37.40 -0.73 -5.47
CA ASP A 27 35.94 -0.90 -5.49
C ASP A 27 35.21 0.44 -5.32
N LEU A 28 35.77 1.40 -4.58
CA LEU A 28 35.20 2.75 -4.46
C LEU A 28 35.21 3.51 -5.80
N ALA A 29 36.24 3.30 -6.63
CA ALA A 29 36.38 3.94 -7.93
C ALA A 29 35.49 3.33 -9.02
N THR A 30 35.11 2.05 -8.88
CA THR A 30 34.27 1.33 -9.88
C THR A 30 32.79 1.22 -9.47
N MET A 31 32.45 1.62 -8.24
CA MET A 31 31.07 1.61 -7.75
C MET A 31 30.17 2.82 -8.05
N PRO A 32 30.54 3.97 -8.67
CA PRO A 32 29.54 5.02 -8.90
C PRO A 32 28.48 4.57 -9.92
N VAL A 33 28.86 3.70 -10.87
CA VAL A 33 27.95 3.21 -11.91
C VAL A 33 27.04 2.08 -11.41
N ARG A 34 27.54 1.20 -10.52
CA ARG A 34 26.77 0.09 -9.94
C ARG A 34 25.95 0.48 -8.71
N ALA A 35 26.45 1.39 -7.87
CA ALA A 35 25.68 1.94 -6.76
C ALA A 35 24.63 2.94 -7.26
N GLY A 36 24.94 3.72 -8.31
CA GLY A 36 23.95 4.55 -9.02
C GLY A 36 22.78 3.72 -9.55
N ALA A 37 23.05 2.59 -10.21
CA ALA A 37 22.00 1.72 -10.75
C ALA A 37 21.08 1.07 -9.68
N ARG A 38 21.53 0.93 -8.43
CA ARG A 38 20.67 0.46 -7.31
C ARG A 38 20.00 1.60 -6.56
N ALA A 39 20.63 2.76 -6.46
CA ALA A 39 20.09 3.94 -5.78
C ALA A 39 18.96 4.62 -6.57
N VAL A 40 19.01 4.60 -7.91
CA VAL A 40 18.01 5.24 -8.78
C VAL A 40 16.60 4.62 -8.61
N ASN A 41 16.51 3.33 -8.25
CA ASN A 41 15.22 2.69 -8.00
C ASN A 41 14.55 3.19 -6.71
N THR A 42 15.33 3.52 -5.67
CA THR A 42 14.76 3.97 -4.39
C THR A 42 14.17 5.39 -4.45
N THR A 43 14.61 6.23 -5.38
CA THR A 43 14.05 7.57 -5.59
C THR A 43 12.87 7.59 -6.55
N ALA A 44 12.78 6.60 -7.46
CA ALA A 44 11.62 6.41 -8.33
C ALA A 44 10.43 5.80 -7.53
N ASP A 45 10.70 4.80 -6.69
CA ASP A 45 9.68 4.15 -5.86
C ASP A 45 9.11 5.06 -4.76
N ALA A 46 9.86 6.09 -4.36
CA ALA A 46 9.40 7.10 -3.40
C ALA A 46 8.35 8.05 -4.01
N TYR A 47 8.42 8.34 -5.31
CA TYR A 47 7.41 9.13 -6.00
C TYR A 47 6.14 8.29 -6.29
N ASP A 48 6.30 7.05 -6.74
CA ASP A 48 5.17 6.19 -7.12
C ASP A 48 4.29 5.74 -5.94
N ARG A 49 4.81 5.78 -4.71
CA ARG A 49 4.02 5.41 -3.52
C ARG A 49 3.07 6.52 -3.03
N VAL A 50 3.20 7.75 -3.54
CA VAL A 50 2.36 8.90 -3.19
C VAL A 50 1.51 9.42 -4.36
N THR A 51 1.86 9.12 -5.61
CA THR A 51 1.11 9.58 -6.79
C THR A 51 0.31 8.47 -7.46
N VAL A 52 -0.65 7.89 -6.74
CA VAL A 52 -1.86 7.46 -7.46
C VAL A 52 -2.49 8.77 -7.94
N SER A 53 -2.48 9.01 -9.26
CA SER A 53 -2.99 10.27 -9.83
C SER A 53 -4.35 10.61 -9.23
N GLN A 54 -4.58 11.87 -8.86
CA GLN A 54 -5.88 12.37 -8.41
C GLN A 54 -7.01 11.85 -9.32
N SER A 55 -6.77 11.82 -10.64
CA SER A 55 -7.73 11.31 -11.63
C SER A 55 -8.07 9.82 -11.49
N GLU A 56 -7.13 8.97 -11.07
CA GLU A 56 -7.39 7.55 -10.81
C GLU A 56 -8.17 7.35 -9.50
N ARG A 57 -7.86 8.15 -8.47
CA ARG A 57 -8.62 8.15 -7.21
C ARG A 57 -10.05 8.61 -7.43
N ASP A 58 -10.26 9.67 -8.20
CA ASP A 58 -11.58 10.23 -8.51
C ASP A 58 -12.42 9.27 -9.36
N GLN A 59 -11.81 8.64 -10.35
CA GLN A 59 -12.50 7.60 -11.12
C GLN A 59 -12.91 6.41 -10.24
N LYS A 60 -12.04 5.96 -9.32
CA LYS A 60 -12.35 4.85 -8.42
C LYS A 60 -13.46 5.24 -7.43
N ARG A 61 -13.42 6.46 -6.88
CA ARG A 61 -14.47 7.02 -6.02
C ARG A 61 -15.81 7.10 -6.76
N GLY A 62 -15.83 7.63 -7.98
CA GLY A 62 -17.04 7.72 -8.80
C GLY A 62 -17.64 6.36 -9.19
N ARG A 63 -16.81 5.31 -9.36
CA ARG A 63 -17.31 3.93 -9.55
C ARG A 63 -17.95 3.38 -8.28
N GLN A 64 -17.33 3.60 -7.12
CA GLN A 64 -17.86 3.13 -5.83
C GLN A 64 -19.19 3.81 -5.47
N ILE A 65 -19.32 5.12 -5.74
CA ILE A 65 -20.56 5.86 -5.53
C ILE A 65 -21.68 5.26 -6.40
N ARG A 66 -21.46 5.08 -7.71
CA ARG A 66 -22.46 4.48 -8.61
C ARG A 66 -22.89 3.08 -8.17
N GLN A 67 -21.94 2.21 -7.80
CA GLN A 67 -22.25 0.85 -7.32
C GLN A 67 -23.08 0.87 -6.04
N ARG A 68 -22.77 1.80 -5.12
CA ARG A 68 -23.51 1.98 -3.88
C ARG A 68 -24.94 2.47 -4.15
N GLU A 69 -25.10 3.49 -4.99
CA GLU A 69 -26.40 4.04 -5.39
C GLU A 69 -27.27 2.98 -6.07
N GLU A 70 -26.70 2.19 -6.97
CA GLU A 70 -27.42 1.09 -7.59
C GLU A 70 -27.86 0.03 -6.57
N ARG A 71 -26.99 -0.33 -5.61
CA ARG A 71 -27.35 -1.28 -4.54
C ARG A 71 -28.48 -0.73 -3.67
N TYR A 72 -28.39 0.54 -3.27
CA TYR A 72 -29.46 1.19 -2.51
C TYR A 72 -30.76 1.24 -3.31
N GLY A 73 -30.70 1.57 -4.60
CA GLY A 73 -31.85 1.62 -5.48
C GLY A 73 -32.53 0.26 -5.65
N ARG A 74 -31.75 -0.83 -5.71
CA ARG A 74 -32.29 -2.20 -5.70
C ARG A 74 -33.02 -2.51 -4.39
N LEU A 75 -32.35 -2.30 -3.26
CA LEU A 75 -32.94 -2.52 -1.92
C LEU A 75 -34.22 -1.70 -1.69
N SER A 76 -34.25 -0.45 -2.15
CA SER A 76 -35.43 0.41 -2.03
C SER A 76 -36.62 -0.14 -2.80
N ARG A 77 -36.42 -0.61 -4.03
CA ARG A 77 -37.50 -1.19 -4.86
C ARG A 77 -38.03 -2.49 -4.25
N ASP A 78 -37.13 -3.31 -3.71
CA ASP A 78 -37.52 -4.57 -3.06
C ASP A 78 -38.26 -4.30 -1.75
N TYR A 79 -37.84 -3.30 -0.98
CA TYR A 79 -38.55 -2.85 0.21
C TYR A 79 -39.95 -2.34 -0.13
N ASP A 80 -40.11 -1.53 -1.18
CA ASP A 80 -41.40 -1.01 -1.59
C ASP A 80 -42.36 -2.12 -2.00
N ARG A 81 -41.85 -3.15 -2.71
CA ARG A 81 -42.62 -4.34 -3.07
C ARG A 81 -43.03 -5.14 -1.82
N ALA A 82 -42.07 -5.52 -0.98
CA ALA A 82 -42.35 -6.26 0.25
C ALA A 82 -43.31 -5.50 1.18
N ARG A 83 -43.22 -4.17 1.21
CA ARG A 83 -44.15 -3.33 2.00
C ARG A 83 -45.55 -3.28 1.40
N ALA A 84 -45.69 -3.35 0.08
CA ALA A 84 -46.99 -3.47 -0.58
C ALA A 84 -47.64 -4.81 -0.22
N ASP A 85 -46.91 -5.91 -0.40
CA ASP A 85 -47.39 -7.27 -0.11
C ASP A 85 -47.73 -7.44 1.39
N CYS A 86 -46.92 -6.86 2.28
CA CYS A 86 -47.21 -6.79 3.72
C CYS A 86 -48.54 -6.08 4.04
N ARG A 87 -48.87 -5.01 3.30
CA ARG A 87 -50.15 -4.31 3.48
C ARG A 87 -51.35 -5.14 2.99
N GLU A 88 -51.11 -6.07 2.07
CA GLU A 88 -52.12 -7.01 1.57
C GLU A 88 -52.33 -8.19 2.53
N GLY A 89 -51.48 -8.34 3.56
CA GLY A 89 -51.63 -9.32 4.63
C GLY A 89 -50.63 -10.46 4.60
N ASP A 90 -49.56 -10.36 3.81
CA ASP A 90 -48.46 -11.33 3.82
C ASP A 90 -47.48 -11.06 4.98
N ASP A 91 -47.52 -11.94 6.00
CA ASP A 91 -46.67 -11.84 7.19
C ASP A 91 -45.17 -12.00 6.86
N ASP A 92 -44.82 -12.88 5.92
CA ASP A 92 -43.43 -13.10 5.50
C ASP A 92 -42.91 -11.85 4.78
N ALA A 93 -43.74 -11.23 3.94
CA ALA A 93 -43.41 -9.97 3.28
C ALA A 93 -43.20 -8.82 4.29
N CYS A 94 -43.94 -8.81 5.40
CA CYS A 94 -43.73 -7.84 6.48
C CYS A 94 -42.35 -7.99 7.13
N ASP A 95 -41.89 -9.23 7.36
CA ASP A 95 -40.57 -9.48 7.91
C ASP A 95 -39.46 -9.17 6.91
N ASP A 96 -39.69 -9.44 5.63
CA ASP A 96 -38.82 -9.05 4.54
C ASP A 96 -38.67 -7.53 4.44
N ALA A 97 -39.78 -6.78 4.51
CA ALA A 97 -39.75 -5.32 4.51
C ALA A 97 -38.93 -4.76 5.69
N ARG A 98 -39.05 -5.36 6.89
CA ARG A 98 -38.24 -4.97 8.06
C ARG A 98 -36.75 -5.28 7.87
N ARG A 99 -36.44 -6.43 7.27
CA ARG A 99 -35.05 -6.82 6.97
C ARG A 99 -34.43 -5.87 5.95
N LEU A 100 -35.12 -5.61 4.85
CA LEU A 100 -34.65 -4.72 3.78
C LEU A 100 -34.48 -3.29 4.28
N TYR A 101 -35.41 -2.79 5.10
CA TYR A 101 -35.29 -1.47 5.71
C TYR A 101 -34.02 -1.34 6.57
N ARG A 102 -33.71 -2.35 7.40
CA ARG A 102 -32.48 -2.36 8.20
C ARG A 102 -31.23 -2.36 7.32
N GLU A 103 -31.23 -3.12 6.24
CA GLU A 103 -30.09 -3.14 5.31
C GLU A 103 -29.87 -1.78 4.62
N MET A 104 -30.96 -1.13 4.21
CA MET A 104 -30.91 0.23 3.66
C MET A 104 -30.36 1.24 4.68
N ASP A 105 -30.76 1.11 5.95
CA ASP A 105 -30.32 2.03 7.01
C ASP A 105 -28.84 1.85 7.33
N LEU A 106 -28.34 0.62 7.39
CA LEU A 106 -26.91 0.32 7.52
C LEU A 106 -26.11 0.87 6.34
N LEU A 107 -26.64 0.77 5.12
CA LEU A 107 -25.98 1.34 3.94
C LEU A 107 -25.92 2.87 4.02
N ARG A 108 -26.99 3.53 4.47
CA ARG A 108 -27.05 4.98 4.65
C ARG A 108 -26.08 5.45 5.75
N ALA A 109 -26.02 4.73 6.87
CA ALA A 109 -25.09 5.02 7.96
C ALA A 109 -23.61 4.90 7.54
N SER A 110 -23.32 4.12 6.50
CA SER A 110 -21.97 3.99 5.93
C SER A 110 -21.54 5.13 5.00
N VAL A 111 -22.36 6.18 4.82
CA VAL A 111 -22.01 7.37 4.03
C VAL A 111 -21.15 8.30 4.89
N PRO A 112 -19.89 8.58 4.49
CA PRO A 112 -19.06 9.56 5.17
C PRO A 112 -19.72 10.94 5.10
N TYR A 113 -19.83 11.62 6.24
CA TYR A 113 -20.19 13.03 6.30
C TYR A 113 -19.00 13.84 5.79
N GLU A 114 -19.16 14.57 4.69
CA GLU A 114 -18.18 15.54 4.23
C GLU A 114 -18.51 16.87 4.95
N PRO A 115 -17.67 17.35 5.88
CA PRO A 115 -17.87 18.66 6.48
C PRO A 115 -17.72 19.75 5.40
N GLU A 116 -18.60 20.73 5.46
CA GLU A 116 -18.70 21.90 4.57
C GLU A 116 -17.52 22.88 4.67
#